data_AF-A0A942P5Q3-F1
#
_entry.id   AF-A0A942P5Q3-F1
#
_cell.length_a   1.000
_cell.length_b   1.000
_cell.length_c   1.000
_cell.angle_alpha   90.00
_cell.angle_beta   90.00
_cell.angle_gamma   90.00
#
_symmetry.space_group_name_H-M   'P 1'
#
loop_
_entity.id
_entity.type
_entity.pdbx_description
1 polymer ?
#
loop_
_entity_poly.entity_id
_entity_poly.type
_entity_poly.pdbx_seq_one_letter_code
_entity_poly.pdbx_strand_id
1 'polypeptide(L)'
;MAKRKYQTRREAGIILAVCGAISGLLSNYATIDGAELFGVPMLPALFFGIVIALGIYSWESHNPIPMLIVFAGVVIGWWCAYRLAVTLHDEKNKTALLWIGAASGFVGALITSISLWIASEDFRQNLSIVKTVLFGAVAGTLLYFMQSSGPIHGLAPLFVVWQAGVAGIVGYALAYRPRPE
;
A
#
# COMPACT_ATOMS: atom_id res chain seq x y z
N MET A 1 -12.55 -15.04 23.57
CA MET A 1 -12.77 -13.81 22.78
C MET A 1 -12.06 -12.66 23.48
N ALA A 2 -10.96 -12.16 22.92
CA ALA A 2 -10.27 -10.98 23.46
C ALA A 2 -11.16 -9.72 23.24
N LYS A 3 -11.26 -8.86 24.26
CA LYS A 3 -11.97 -7.57 24.16
C LYS A 3 -11.24 -6.69 23.14
N ARG A 4 -11.88 -6.33 22.02
CA ARG A 4 -11.33 -5.35 21.06
C ARG A 4 -11.11 -4.02 21.79
N LYS A 5 -9.89 -3.49 21.77
CA LYS A 5 -9.59 -2.14 22.28
C LYS A 5 -10.23 -1.15 21.30
N TYR A 6 -11.22 -0.38 21.75
CA TYR A 6 -11.94 0.57 20.91
C TYR A 6 -11.01 1.76 20.57
N GLN A 7 -10.47 1.77 19.36
CA GLN A 7 -9.94 2.99 18.74
C GLN A 7 -10.96 3.53 17.76
N THR A 8 -11.06 4.86 17.66
CA THR A 8 -11.97 5.46 16.69
C THR A 8 -11.44 5.23 15.28
N ARG A 9 -12.33 5.13 14.28
CA ARG A 9 -11.96 5.00 12.84
C ARG A 9 -10.91 6.00 12.40
N ARG A 10 -11.00 7.20 12.94
CA ARG A 10 -10.08 8.30 12.67
C ARG A 10 -8.69 8.01 13.20
N GLU A 11 -8.58 7.50 14.43
CA GLU A 11 -7.29 7.15 15.03
C GLU A 11 -6.58 6.03 14.27
N ALA A 12 -7.29 4.93 13.97
CA ALA A 12 -6.69 3.82 13.22
C ALA A 12 -6.22 4.25 11.83
N GLY A 13 -7.03 5.05 11.12
CA GLY A 13 -6.66 5.63 9.83
C GLY A 13 -5.44 6.54 9.92
N ILE A 14 -5.36 7.43 10.92
CA ILE A 14 -4.21 8.32 11.11
C ILE A 14 -2.95 7.52 11.47
N ILE A 15 -3.06 6.57 12.39
CA ILE A 15 -1.92 5.74 12.82
C ILE A 15 -1.35 4.99 11.62
N LEU A 16 -2.20 4.31 10.85
CA LEU A 16 -1.73 3.59 9.67
C LEU A 16 -1.19 4.52 8.59
N ALA A 17 -1.79 5.69 8.37
CA ALA A 17 -1.26 6.66 7.42
C ALA A 17 0.14 7.16 7.81
N VAL A 18 0.37 7.42 9.11
CA VAL A 18 1.70 7.81 9.62
C VAL A 18 2.70 6.67 9.45
N CYS A 19 2.31 5.45 9.82
CA CYS A 19 3.16 4.26 9.61
C CYS A 19 3.46 4.04 8.12
N GLY A 20 2.48 4.26 7.23
CA GLY A 20 2.64 4.18 5.78
C GLY A 20 3.56 5.27 5.22
N ALA A 21 3.54 6.49 5.78
CA ALA A 21 4.48 7.54 5.42
C ALA A 21 5.91 7.17 5.83
N ILE A 22 6.07 6.65 7.05
CA ILE A 22 7.37 6.17 7.55
C ILE A 22 7.88 5.01 6.69
N SER A 23 7.03 4.04 6.35
CA SER A 23 7.42 2.95 5.45
C SER A 23 7.82 3.48 4.08
N GLY A 24 7.14 4.51 3.57
CA GLY A 24 7.47 5.13 2.29
C GLY A 24 8.85 5.83 2.30
N LEU A 25 9.19 6.49 3.40
CA LEU A 25 10.52 7.07 3.61
C LEU A 25 11.59 5.99 3.71
N LEU A 26 11.35 4.93 4.52
CA LEU A 26 12.27 3.81 4.64
C LEU A 26 12.48 3.10 3.29
N SER A 27 11.42 2.96 2.49
CA SER A 27 11.47 2.36 1.15
C SER A 27 12.38 3.10 0.19
N ASN A 28 12.57 4.41 0.39
CA ASN A 28 13.41 5.25 -0.47
C ASN A 28 14.84 5.38 0.06
N TYR A 29 15.03 5.45 1.38
CA TYR A 29 16.33 5.80 1.98
C TYR A 29 17.06 4.64 2.64
N ALA A 30 16.35 3.58 3.05
CA ALA A 30 17.00 2.41 3.62
C ALA A 30 17.65 1.59 2.50
N THR A 31 18.89 1.16 2.73
CA THR A 31 19.60 0.21 1.87
C THR A 31 19.82 -1.07 2.65
N ILE A 32 19.34 -2.18 2.09
CA ILE A 32 19.55 -3.52 2.65
C ILE A 32 20.01 -4.39 1.49
N ASP A 33 21.25 -4.85 1.56
CA ASP A 33 21.83 -5.71 0.54
C ASP A 33 21.04 -7.02 0.42
N GLY A 34 20.80 -7.46 -0.81
CA GLY A 34 20.06 -8.70 -1.09
C GLY A 34 18.54 -8.60 -0.94
N ALA A 35 17.97 -7.40 -0.71
CA ALA A 35 16.52 -7.19 -0.67
C ALA A 35 15.89 -7.11 -2.07
N GLU A 36 16.31 -7.99 -2.99
CA GLU A 36 15.77 -8.11 -4.34
C GLU A 36 15.21 -9.52 -4.56
N LEU A 37 14.07 -9.60 -5.25
CA LEU A 37 13.46 -10.87 -5.63
C LEU A 37 13.27 -10.90 -7.15
N PHE A 38 14.04 -11.75 -7.82
CA PHE A 38 14.08 -11.82 -9.29
C PHE A 38 14.37 -10.46 -9.98
N GLY A 39 15.18 -9.59 -9.37
CA GLY A 39 15.46 -8.24 -9.90
C GLY A 39 14.34 -7.22 -9.66
N VAL A 40 13.43 -7.50 -8.73
CA VAL A 40 12.47 -6.53 -8.19
C VAL A 40 12.96 -6.08 -6.81
N PRO A 41 13.14 -4.77 -6.56
CA PRO A 41 13.51 -4.27 -5.24
C PRO A 41 12.34 -4.46 -4.27
N MET A 42 12.53 -5.25 -3.21
CA MET A 42 11.44 -5.69 -2.33
C MET A 42 11.24 -4.81 -1.11
N LEU A 43 12.15 -3.88 -0.80
CA LEU A 43 12.04 -3.01 0.37
C LEU A 43 10.69 -2.28 0.47
N PRO A 44 10.13 -1.72 -0.63
CA PRO A 44 8.81 -1.09 -0.57
C PRO A 44 7.71 -2.06 -0.15
N ALA A 45 7.74 -3.28 -0.67
CA ALA A 45 6.81 -4.32 -0.29
C ALA A 45 6.97 -4.80 1.16
N LEU A 46 8.21 -4.95 1.63
CA LEU A 46 8.50 -5.45 2.96
C LEU A 46 8.07 -4.44 4.03
N PHE A 47 8.50 -3.18 3.91
CA PHE A 47 8.13 -2.15 4.89
C PHE A 47 6.63 -1.89 4.89
N PHE A 48 6.03 -1.73 3.71
CA PHE A 48 4.60 -1.47 3.63
C PHE A 48 3.77 -2.70 4.04
N GLY A 49 4.20 -3.90 3.63
CA GLY A 49 3.55 -5.16 3.99
C GLY A 49 3.49 -5.34 5.50
N ILE A 50 4.58 -5.05 6.21
CA ILE A 50 4.61 -5.11 7.69
C ILE A 50 3.57 -4.16 8.29
N VAL A 51 3.49 -2.92 7.79
CA VAL A 51 2.53 -1.91 8.30
C VAL A 51 1.09 -2.41 8.19
N ILE A 52 0.69 -2.90 7.01
CA ILE A 52 -0.68 -3.38 6.80
C ILE A 52 -0.94 -4.68 7.58
N ALA A 53 0.01 -5.60 7.59
CA ALA A 53 -0.10 -6.87 8.31
C ALA A 53 -0.29 -6.66 9.83
N LEU A 54 0.49 -5.74 10.43
CA LEU A 54 0.33 -5.35 11.83
C LEU A 54 -0.99 -4.64 12.09
N GLY A 55 -1.49 -3.84 11.14
CA GLY A 55 -2.82 -3.24 11.23
C GLY A 55 -3.92 -4.29 11.33
N ILE A 56 -3.91 -5.28 10.44
CA ILE A 56 -4.86 -6.40 10.45
C ILE A 56 -4.78 -7.20 11.76
N TYR A 57 -3.56 -7.52 12.19
CA TYR A 57 -3.36 -8.25 13.44
C TYR A 57 -3.94 -7.50 14.65
N SER A 58 -3.68 -6.19 14.72
CA SER A 58 -4.05 -5.34 15.86
C SER A 58 -5.56 -5.09 15.96
N TRP A 59 -6.25 -4.89 14.84
CA TRP A 59 -7.65 -4.44 14.86
C TRP A 59 -8.68 -5.53 14.53
N GLU A 60 -8.30 -6.60 13.84
CA GLU A 60 -9.30 -7.55 13.33
C GLU A 60 -9.21 -8.93 13.97
N SER A 61 -8.10 -9.63 13.78
CA SER A 61 -8.11 -11.08 13.94
C SER A 61 -7.31 -11.61 15.13
N HIS A 62 -6.31 -10.86 15.65
CA HIS A 62 -5.27 -11.39 16.56
C HIS A 62 -4.75 -12.78 16.12
N ASN A 63 -4.87 -13.10 14.83
CA ASN A 63 -4.61 -14.39 14.21
C ASN A 63 -3.55 -14.17 13.13
N PRO A 64 -2.48 -14.98 13.10
CA PRO A 64 -1.40 -14.82 12.13
C PRO A 64 -1.82 -15.11 10.68
N ILE A 65 -2.89 -15.87 10.44
CA ILE A 65 -3.26 -16.27 9.07
C ILE A 65 -3.71 -15.07 8.21
N PRO A 66 -4.68 -14.24 8.62
CA PRO A 66 -5.03 -13.02 7.89
C PRO A 66 -3.85 -12.06 7.69
N MET A 67 -2.98 -11.96 8.69
CA MET A 67 -1.76 -11.14 8.63
C MET A 67 -0.84 -11.62 7.50
N LEU A 68 -0.57 -12.93 7.41
CA LEU A 68 0.29 -13.52 6.38
C LEU A 68 -0.32 -13.40 4.98
N ILE A 69 -1.64 -13.57 4.84
CA ILE A 69 -2.35 -13.40 3.57
C ILE A 69 -2.17 -11.98 3.04
N VAL A 70 -2.37 -10.97 3.88
CA VAL A 70 -2.24 -9.57 3.45
C VAL A 70 -0.79 -9.19 3.19
N PHE A 71 0.15 -9.67 4.01
CA PHE A 71 1.57 -9.48 3.75
C PHE A 71 1.98 -10.05 2.38
N ALA A 72 1.62 -11.31 2.10
CA ALA A 72 1.88 -11.93 0.81
C ALA A 72 1.18 -11.20 -0.33
N GLY A 73 -0.04 -10.73 -0.12
CA GLY A 73 -0.79 -9.93 -1.09
C GLY A 73 -0.10 -8.61 -1.44
N VAL A 74 0.41 -7.89 -0.45
CA VAL A 74 1.20 -6.66 -0.67
C VAL A 74 2.49 -6.96 -1.43
N VAL A 75 3.20 -8.04 -1.08
CA VAL A 75 4.42 -8.49 -1.76
C VAL A 75 4.17 -8.82 -3.23
N ILE A 76 3.13 -9.59 -3.52
CA ILE A 76 2.74 -9.96 -4.88
C ILE A 76 2.26 -8.70 -5.64
N GLY A 77 1.46 -7.86 -5.01
CA GLY A 77 0.94 -6.62 -5.60
C GLY A 77 2.05 -5.68 -6.03
N TRP A 78 3.04 -5.46 -5.16
CA TRP A 78 4.23 -4.69 -5.49
C TRP A 78 5.03 -5.32 -6.64
N TRP A 79 5.27 -6.63 -6.57
CA TRP A 79 6.02 -7.33 -7.62
C TRP A 79 5.37 -7.17 -9.00
N CYS A 80 4.04 -7.37 -9.08
CA CYS A 80 3.28 -7.17 -10.30
C CYS A 80 3.31 -5.72 -10.78
N ALA A 81 3.11 -4.75 -9.87
CA ALA A 81 3.13 -3.32 -10.20
C ALA A 81 4.50 -2.89 -10.74
N TYR A 82 5.58 -3.29 -10.09
CA TYR A 82 6.95 -2.98 -10.51
C TYR A 82 7.27 -3.60 -11.87
N ARG A 83 6.95 -4.89 -12.07
CA ARG A 83 7.17 -5.55 -13.35
C ARG A 83 6.40 -4.88 -14.47
N LEU A 84 5.15 -4.52 -14.24
CA LEU A 84 4.35 -3.77 -15.22
C LEU A 84 5.01 -2.43 -15.54
N ALA A 85 5.44 -1.68 -14.51
CA ALA A 85 6.09 -0.38 -14.69
C ALA A 85 7.36 -0.49 -15.53
N VAL A 86 8.25 -1.45 -15.22
CA VAL A 86 9.51 -1.66 -15.95
C VAL A 86 9.27 -2.20 -17.36
N THR A 87 8.28 -3.07 -17.56
CA THR A 87 7.98 -3.66 -18.88
C THR A 87 7.44 -2.60 -19.85
N LEU A 88 6.66 -1.65 -19.34
CA LEU A 88 6.10 -0.56 -20.14
C LEU A 88 7.00 0.66 -20.21
N HIS A 89 8.10 0.69 -19.44
CA HIS A 89 8.98 1.85 -19.40
C HIS A 89 9.72 2.03 -20.73
N ASP A 90 9.42 3.12 -21.42
CA ASP A 90 10.20 3.62 -22.54
C ASP A 90 10.86 4.93 -22.12
N GLU A 91 12.19 4.94 -22.08
CA GLU A 91 13.01 6.09 -21.66
C GLU A 91 12.73 7.36 -22.48
N LYS A 92 12.18 7.23 -23.69
CA LYS A 92 11.95 8.35 -24.62
C LYS A 92 10.68 9.14 -24.32
N ASN A 93 9.77 8.64 -23.47
CA ASN A 93 8.45 9.26 -23.29
C ASN A 93 8.10 9.55 -21.83
N LYS A 94 8.43 10.77 -21.36
CA LYS A 94 8.10 11.22 -19.99
C LYS A 94 6.61 11.23 -19.68
N THR A 95 5.74 11.52 -20.65
CA THR A 95 4.28 11.53 -20.42
C THR A 95 3.72 10.12 -20.30
N ALA A 96 4.40 9.11 -20.86
CA ALA A 96 4.04 7.72 -20.64
C ALA A 96 4.17 7.30 -19.16
N LEU A 97 5.10 7.89 -18.40
CA LEU A 97 5.26 7.58 -16.97
C LEU A 97 4.00 7.88 -16.13
N LEU A 98 3.18 8.86 -16.52
CA LEU A 98 1.92 9.12 -15.84
C LEU A 98 0.97 7.93 -15.98
N TRP A 99 0.82 7.42 -17.21
CA TRP A 99 -0.09 6.30 -17.51
C TRP A 99 0.46 4.96 -17.01
N ILE A 100 1.77 4.75 -17.14
CA ILE A 100 2.47 3.58 -16.58
C ILE A 100 2.34 3.59 -15.06
N GLY A 101 2.55 4.75 -14.44
CA GLY A 101 2.35 4.95 -13.01
C GLY A 101 0.92 4.66 -12.59
N ALA A 102 -0.07 5.17 -13.33
CA ALA A 102 -1.48 4.90 -13.04
C ALA A 102 -1.84 3.41 -13.16
N ALA A 103 -1.38 2.73 -14.21
CA ALA A 103 -1.64 1.32 -14.45
C ALA A 103 -0.95 0.42 -13.40
N SER A 104 0.32 0.68 -13.09
CA SER A 104 1.05 -0.05 -12.04
C SER A 104 0.47 0.21 -10.65
N GLY A 105 0.13 1.47 -10.34
CA GLY A 105 -0.54 1.85 -9.10
C GLY A 105 -1.92 1.19 -8.94
N PHE A 106 -2.69 1.08 -10.03
CA PHE A 106 -3.95 0.33 -10.07
C PHE A 106 -3.74 -1.15 -9.74
N VAL A 107 -2.79 -1.82 -10.41
CA VAL A 107 -2.52 -3.24 -10.22
C VAL A 107 -2.07 -3.53 -8.79
N GLY A 108 -1.12 -2.76 -8.25
CA GLY A 108 -0.64 -2.93 -6.89
C GLY A 108 -1.75 -2.74 -5.85
N ALA A 109 -2.58 -1.71 -6.02
CA ALA A 109 -3.69 -1.43 -5.11
C ALA A 109 -4.83 -2.45 -5.23
N LEU A 110 -5.09 -2.98 -6.43
CA LEU A 110 -6.11 -4.01 -6.64
C LEU A 110 -5.74 -5.32 -5.95
N ILE A 111 -4.50 -5.81 -6.17
CA ILE A 111 -4.03 -7.04 -5.53
C ILE A 111 -4.00 -6.89 -4.00
N THR A 112 -3.53 -5.74 -3.51
CA THR A 112 -3.57 -5.41 -2.07
C THR A 112 -5.01 -5.43 -1.55
N SER A 113 -5.95 -4.81 -2.27
CA SER A 113 -7.37 -4.77 -1.89
C SER A 113 -8.03 -6.15 -1.88
N ILE A 114 -7.69 -7.02 -2.85
CA ILE A 114 -8.17 -8.41 -2.88
C ILE A 114 -7.66 -9.18 -1.67
N SER A 115 -6.37 -9.03 -1.32
CA SER A 115 -5.81 -9.69 -0.14
C SER A 115 -6.50 -9.25 1.16
N LEU A 116 -6.80 -7.96 1.28
CA LEU A 116 -7.56 -7.39 2.39
C LEU A 116 -9.01 -7.89 2.40
N TRP A 117 -9.67 -7.97 1.24
CA TRP A 117 -11.03 -8.50 1.11
C TRP A 117 -11.13 -9.97 1.57
N ILE A 118 -10.10 -10.77 1.28
CA ILE A 118 -10.01 -12.17 1.77
C ILE A 118 -9.85 -12.19 3.29
N ALA A 119 -8.94 -11.36 3.82
CA ALA A 119 -8.47 -11.41 5.20
C ALA A 119 -9.38 -10.68 6.21
N SER A 120 -10.19 -9.73 5.75
CA SER A 120 -10.98 -8.81 6.59
C SER A 120 -12.42 -8.74 6.11
N GLU A 121 -13.37 -9.04 6.99
CA GLU A 121 -14.80 -8.87 6.68
C GLU A 121 -15.17 -7.39 6.61
N ASP A 122 -14.54 -6.58 7.46
CA ASP A 122 -14.76 -5.14 7.52
C ASP A 122 -14.30 -4.43 6.22
N PHE A 123 -13.31 -4.99 5.53
CA PHE A 123 -12.83 -4.52 4.24
C PHE A 123 -13.65 -5.01 3.04
N ARG A 124 -14.58 -5.96 3.21
CA ARG A 124 -15.36 -6.54 2.07
C ARG A 124 -16.33 -5.57 1.39
N GLN A 125 -16.48 -4.36 1.92
CA GLN A 125 -17.30 -3.33 1.32
C GLN A 125 -16.70 -2.90 -0.03
N ASN A 126 -17.49 -3.02 -1.11
CA ASN A 126 -17.08 -2.62 -2.46
C ASN A 126 -16.51 -1.19 -2.52
N LEU A 127 -17.01 -0.30 -1.66
CA LEU A 127 -16.53 1.08 -1.57
C LEU A 127 -15.07 1.19 -1.09
N SER A 128 -14.61 0.31 -0.19
CA SER A 128 -13.23 0.30 0.31
C SER A 128 -12.25 -0.14 -0.77
N ILE A 129 -12.61 -1.17 -1.54
CA ILE A 129 -11.84 -1.62 -2.70
C ILE A 129 -11.75 -0.50 -3.74
N VAL A 130 -12.89 0.08 -4.13
CA VAL A 130 -12.92 1.15 -5.14
C VAL A 130 -12.07 2.34 -4.71
N LYS A 131 -12.19 2.80 -3.46
CA LYS A 131 -11.37 3.90 -2.92
C LYS A 131 -9.88 3.59 -2.97
N THR A 132 -9.49 2.39 -2.55
CA THR A 132 -8.08 1.98 -2.50
C THR A 132 -7.49 1.89 -3.91
N VAL A 133 -8.21 1.28 -4.84
CA VAL A 133 -7.78 1.11 -6.23
C VAL A 133 -7.69 2.44 -6.97
N LEU A 134 -8.71 3.31 -6.85
CA LEU A 134 -8.70 4.64 -7.47
C LEU A 134 -7.59 5.50 -6.88
N PHE A 135 -7.42 5.49 -5.55
CA PHE A 135 -6.32 6.21 -4.91
C PHE A 135 -4.97 5.68 -5.38
N GLY A 136 -4.79 4.36 -5.42
CA GLY A 136 -3.54 3.73 -5.87
C GLY A 136 -3.19 4.08 -7.32
N ALA A 137 -4.18 4.12 -8.21
CA ALA A 137 -4.00 4.55 -9.59
C ALA A 137 -3.59 6.03 -9.67
N VAL A 138 -4.30 6.92 -8.96
CA VAL A 138 -3.98 8.35 -8.95
C VAL A 138 -2.60 8.62 -8.34
N ALA A 139 -2.30 8.04 -7.17
CA ALA A 139 -1.00 8.16 -6.52
C ALA A 139 0.13 7.54 -7.36
N GLY A 140 -0.18 6.49 -8.13
CA GLY A 140 0.75 5.87 -9.07
C GLY A 140 1.30 6.85 -10.12
N THR A 141 0.54 7.87 -10.51
CA THR A 141 1.01 8.92 -11.44
C THR A 141 2.24 9.68 -10.93
N LEU A 142 2.50 9.65 -9.61
CA LEU A 142 3.69 10.23 -9.01
C LEU A 142 5.00 9.55 -9.46
N LEU A 143 4.92 8.39 -10.15
CA LEU A 143 6.06 7.80 -10.86
C LEU A 143 6.71 8.80 -11.84
N TYR A 144 5.94 9.78 -12.35
CA TYR A 144 6.46 10.89 -13.14
C TYR A 144 7.66 11.60 -12.51
N PHE A 145 7.69 11.72 -11.17
CA PHE A 145 8.78 12.39 -10.46
C PHE A 145 10.11 11.62 -10.49
N MET A 146 10.12 10.35 -10.90
CA MET A 146 11.34 9.56 -11.08
C MET A 146 12.29 10.20 -12.10
N GLN A 147 11.76 10.86 -13.13
CA GLN A 147 12.54 11.54 -14.18
C GLN A 147 12.43 13.08 -14.12
N SER A 148 11.92 13.62 -13.00
CA SER A 148 11.85 15.05 -12.73
C SER A 148 13.23 15.59 -12.36
N SER A 149 13.58 16.77 -12.87
CA SER A 149 14.77 17.53 -12.50
C SER A 149 14.48 18.65 -11.49
N GLY A 150 13.26 18.68 -10.94
CA GLY A 150 12.82 19.69 -9.99
C GLY A 150 13.27 19.42 -8.54
N PRO A 151 12.87 20.30 -7.59
CA PRO A 151 13.17 20.12 -6.17
C PRO A 151 12.54 18.85 -5.58
N ILE A 152 11.46 18.36 -6.20
CA ILE A 152 10.87 17.05 -5.94
C ILE A 152 11.25 16.13 -7.11
N HIS A 153 12.06 15.11 -6.80
CA HIS A 153 12.54 14.11 -7.76
C HIS A 153 12.70 12.74 -7.09
N GLY A 154 12.83 11.70 -7.91
CA GLY A 154 12.99 10.32 -7.46
C GLY A 154 11.67 9.63 -7.12
N LEU A 155 11.77 8.49 -6.42
CA LEU A 155 10.62 7.63 -6.08
C LEU A 155 9.99 7.97 -4.72
N ALA A 156 10.63 8.81 -3.91
CA ALA A 156 10.13 9.21 -2.60
C ALA A 156 8.68 9.76 -2.63
N PRO A 157 8.29 10.64 -3.58
CA PRO A 157 6.92 11.16 -3.63
C PRO A 157 5.89 10.04 -3.84
N LEU A 158 6.21 9.10 -4.74
CA LEU A 158 5.39 7.92 -5.00
C LEU A 158 5.25 7.08 -3.73
N PHE A 159 6.37 6.70 -3.10
CA PHE A 159 6.32 5.80 -1.95
C PHE A 159 5.61 6.41 -0.76
N VAL A 160 5.92 7.66 -0.41
CA VAL A 160 5.32 8.31 0.76
C VAL A 160 3.82 8.51 0.57
N VAL A 161 3.38 9.04 -0.57
CA VAL A 161 1.95 9.33 -0.80
C VAL A 161 1.16 8.04 -0.98
N TRP A 162 1.67 7.11 -1.79
CA TRP A 162 0.96 5.86 -2.08
C TRP A 162 0.81 5.02 -0.80
N GLN A 163 1.90 4.79 -0.06
CA GLN A 163 1.86 3.95 1.14
C GLN A 163 1.04 4.62 2.26
N ALA A 164 1.22 5.92 2.51
CA ALA A 164 0.43 6.62 3.54
C ALA A 164 -1.07 6.61 3.21
N GLY A 165 -1.44 6.90 1.96
CA GLY A 165 -2.84 6.99 1.59
C GLY A 165 -3.54 5.63 1.55
N VAL A 166 -2.91 4.59 1.00
CA VAL A 166 -3.45 3.23 1.04
C VAL A 166 -3.60 2.76 2.49
N ALA A 167 -2.57 2.92 3.33
CA ALA A 167 -2.65 2.56 4.74
C ALA A 167 -3.76 3.32 5.49
N GLY A 168 -3.92 4.62 5.23
CA GLY A 168 -4.98 5.43 5.83
C GLY A 168 -6.39 4.96 5.45
N ILE A 169 -6.61 4.63 4.16
CA ILE A 169 -7.89 4.06 3.70
C ILE A 169 -8.16 2.73 4.40
N VAL A 170 -7.15 1.87 4.48
CA VAL A 170 -7.23 0.58 5.16
C VAL A 170 -7.57 0.77 6.65
N GLY A 171 -6.84 1.62 7.38
CA GLY A 171 -7.11 1.85 8.80
C GLY A 171 -8.50 2.40 9.08
N TYR A 172 -9.03 3.25 8.20
CA TYR A 172 -10.39 3.75 8.32
C TYR A 172 -11.44 2.65 8.08
N ALA A 173 -11.14 1.68 7.20
CA ALA A 173 -12.02 0.56 6.90
C ALA A 173 -11.99 -0.52 7.99
N LEU A 174 -10.82 -0.86 8.53
CA LEU A 174 -10.62 -1.94 9.51
C LEU A 174 -11.16 -1.61 10.92
N ALA A 175 -11.24 -0.34 11.29
CA ALA A 175 -11.79 0.05 12.58
C ALA A 175 -13.33 -0.02 12.58
N TYR A 176 -13.90 -1.17 12.93
CA TYR A 176 -15.36 -1.33 13.04
C TYR A 176 -15.96 -0.65 14.29
N ARG A 177 -17.24 -0.24 14.14
CA ARG A 177 -18.09 0.53 15.06
C ARG A 177 -18.53 -0.26 16.32
N PRO A 178 -18.84 0.41 17.44
CA PRO A 178 -19.63 -0.18 18.51
C PRO A 178 -21.02 -0.59 17.95
N ARG A 179 -21.50 -1.79 18.29
CA ARG A 179 -22.90 -2.17 18.04
C ARG A 179 -23.79 -1.21 18.85
N PRO A 180 -24.87 -0.65 18.30
CA PRO A 180 -25.94 -0.14 19.14
C PRO A 180 -26.47 -1.32 19.98
N GLU A 181 -26.60 -1.08 21.28
CA GLU A 181 -27.18 -2.01 22.26
C GLU A 181 -28.63 -2.35 21.91
#